data_AF-A0A523VX90-F1
#
_entry.id   AF-A0A523VX90-F1
#
_cell.length_a   1.000
_cell.length_b   1.000
_cell.length_c   1.000
_cell.angle_alpha   90.00
_cell.angle_beta   90.00
_cell.angle_gamma   90.00
#
_symmetry.space_group_name_H-M   'P 1'
#
loop_
_entity.id
_entity.type
_entity.pdbx_description
1 polymer ?
#
loop_
_entity_poly.entity_id
_entity_poly.type
_entity_poly.pdbx_seq_one_letter_code
_entity_poly.pdbx_strand_id
1 'polypeptide(L)'
;MAKKKVREEFDKLFKKGDEKAIKKMLDKNPWLLNEVSHTMDAGMVEQSQIIAALGVMEDELGGPVPIDEIIFSLRVDFNIRKSEDEVHMILTSAENLNLVKRDANGWSLTNEGGRICDDYLNKNLGKFDL
;
A
#
# COMPACT_ATOMS: atom_id res chain seq x y z
N MET A 1 -3.51 12.85 29.48
CA MET A 1 -2.94 13.89 28.59
C MET A 1 -1.69 13.43 27.85
N ALA A 2 -0.73 12.74 28.50
CA ALA A 2 0.51 12.30 27.85
C ALA A 2 0.31 11.38 26.62
N LYS A 3 -0.52 10.32 26.72
CA LYS A 3 -0.78 9.39 25.60
C LYS A 3 -1.36 10.05 24.34
N LYS A 4 -2.30 11.00 24.51
CA LYS A 4 -2.93 11.71 23.38
C LYS A 4 -1.88 12.51 22.59
N LYS A 5 -0.97 13.19 23.29
CA LYS A 5 0.12 13.94 22.66
C LYS A 5 1.09 13.04 21.89
N VAL A 6 1.40 11.86 22.45
CA VAL A 6 2.24 10.85 21.76
C VAL A 6 1.57 10.34 20.48
N ARG A 7 0.24 10.12 20.47
CA ARG A 7 -0.50 9.75 19.25
C ARG A 7 -0.46 10.86 18.19
N GLU A 8 -0.72 12.10 18.58
CA GLU A 8 -0.70 13.24 17.64
C GLU A 8 0.69 13.47 17.04
N GLU A 9 1.76 13.22 17.80
CA GLU A 9 3.12 13.27 17.27
C GLU A 9 3.41 12.08 16.36
N PHE A 10 2.95 10.87 16.71
CA PHE A 10 3.09 9.69 15.86
C PHE A 10 2.39 9.87 14.51
N ASP A 11 1.14 10.33 14.49
CA ASP A 11 0.40 10.56 13.24
C ASP A 11 1.11 11.55 12.33
N LYS A 12 1.76 12.57 12.90
CA LYS A 12 2.56 13.54 12.13
C LYS A 12 3.83 12.91 11.56
N LEU A 13 4.49 12.04 12.32
CA LEU A 13 5.69 11.32 11.84
C LEU A 13 5.33 10.28 10.78
N PHE A 14 4.24 9.56 11.00
CA PHE A 14 3.69 8.56 10.09
C PHE A 14 3.30 9.19 8.75
N LYS A 15 2.52 10.29 8.76
CA LYS A 15 2.16 11.03 7.54
C LYS A 15 3.35 11.62 6.79
N LYS A 16 4.48 11.86 7.48
CA LYS A 16 5.71 12.36 6.87
C LYS A 16 6.63 11.26 6.36
N GLY A 17 6.35 10.00 6.66
CA GLY A 17 7.21 8.87 6.28
C GLY A 17 8.59 8.87 6.96
N ASP A 18 8.73 9.50 8.15
CA ASP A 18 10.02 9.52 8.86
C ASP A 18 10.23 8.20 9.63
N GLU A 19 10.63 7.15 8.92
CA GLU A 19 10.79 5.79 9.44
C GLU A 19 11.68 5.73 10.69
N LYS A 20 12.75 6.54 10.73
CA LYS A 20 13.68 6.55 11.87
C LYS A 20 13.03 7.12 13.12
N ALA A 21 12.25 8.20 12.97
CA ALA A 21 11.50 8.78 14.07
C ALA A 21 10.33 7.89 14.50
N ILE A 22 9.62 7.26 13.56
CA ILE A 22 8.56 6.28 13.80
C ILE A 22 9.11 5.13 14.64
N LYS A 23 10.21 4.51 14.21
CA LYS A 23 10.87 3.41 14.93
C LYS A 23 11.26 3.81 16.35
N LYS A 24 11.91 4.98 16.51
CA LYS A 24 12.29 5.52 17.82
C LYS A 24 11.08 5.78 18.73
N MET A 25 9.94 6.16 18.15
CA MET A 25 8.72 6.44 18.91
C MET A 25 8.02 5.14 19.33
N LEU A 26 8.02 4.11 18.48
CA LEU A 26 7.54 2.76 18.78
C LEU A 26 8.40 2.08 19.86
N ASP A 27 9.72 2.18 19.77
CA ASP A 27 10.64 1.63 20.78
C ASP A 27 10.40 2.24 22.18
N LYS A 28 10.14 3.55 22.23
CA LYS A 28 9.85 4.27 23.48
C LYS A 28 8.43 4.05 23.98
N ASN A 29 7.51 3.66 23.11
CA ASN A 29 6.10 3.49 23.42
C ASN A 29 5.57 2.18 22.81
N PRO A 30 5.93 1.01 23.35
CA PRO A 30 5.52 -0.27 22.76
C PRO A 30 4.00 -0.45 22.68
N TRP A 31 3.26 0.16 23.60
CA TRP A 31 1.79 0.19 23.58
C TRP A 31 1.21 0.88 22.35
N LEU A 32 1.98 1.76 21.72
CA LEU A 32 1.57 2.46 20.52
C LEU A 32 1.45 1.48 19.36
N LEU A 33 2.37 0.51 19.24
CA LEU A 33 2.34 -0.55 18.22
C LEU A 33 1.01 -1.32 18.30
N ASN A 34 0.57 -1.70 19.50
CA ASN A 34 -0.69 -2.41 19.68
C ASN A 34 -1.90 -1.55 19.29
N GLU A 35 -1.85 -0.23 19.49
CA GLU A 35 -2.95 0.67 19.13
C GLU A 35 -2.99 1.03 17.64
N VAL A 36 -1.83 1.20 17.02
CA VAL A 36 -1.73 1.61 15.60
C VAL A 36 -1.62 0.42 14.67
N SER A 37 -1.31 -0.78 15.17
CA SER A 37 -1.26 -2.02 14.37
C SER A 37 -2.50 -2.19 13.52
N HIS A 38 -3.69 -1.99 14.09
CA HIS A 38 -4.95 -2.17 13.36
C HIS A 38 -5.11 -1.16 12.20
N THR A 39 -4.61 0.08 12.39
CA THR A 39 -4.62 1.12 11.35
C THR A 39 -3.53 0.90 10.32
N MET A 40 -2.35 0.45 10.76
CA MET A 40 -1.24 0.06 9.88
C MET A 40 -1.62 -1.14 9.03
N ASP A 41 -2.27 -2.15 9.62
CA ASP A 41 -2.76 -3.35 8.94
C ASP A 41 -3.78 -2.96 7.87
N ALA A 42 -4.72 -2.05 8.17
CA ALA A 42 -5.69 -1.57 7.19
C ALA A 42 -5.02 -0.82 6.02
N GLY A 43 -4.09 0.11 6.31
CA GLY A 43 -3.36 0.85 5.27
C GLY A 43 -2.45 -0.05 4.42
N MET A 44 -1.82 -1.05 5.05
CA MET A 44 -1.01 -2.05 4.36
C MET A 44 -1.86 -2.95 3.47
N VAL A 45 -3.06 -3.35 3.92
CA VAL A 45 -4.00 -4.13 3.10
C VAL A 45 -4.44 -3.34 1.87
N GLU A 46 -4.81 -2.06 2.02
CA GLU A 46 -5.19 -1.22 0.87
C GLU A 46 -4.03 -1.02 -0.11
N GLN A 47 -2.82 -0.87 0.41
CA GLN A 47 -1.62 -0.76 -0.41
C GLN A 47 -1.32 -2.07 -1.16
N SER A 48 -1.40 -3.21 -0.48
CA SER A 48 -1.22 -4.53 -1.11
C SER A 48 -2.28 -4.82 -2.17
N GLN A 49 -3.52 -4.37 -2.00
CA GLN A 49 -4.58 -4.48 -3.00
C GLN A 49 -4.24 -3.73 -4.29
N ILE A 50 -3.76 -2.50 -4.18
CA ILE A 50 -3.38 -1.69 -5.34
C ILE A 50 -2.13 -2.24 -6.01
N ILE A 51 -1.15 -2.70 -5.21
CA ILE A 51 0.04 -3.38 -5.73
C ILE A 51 -0.34 -4.66 -6.49
N ALA A 52 -1.30 -5.43 -5.98
CA ALA A 52 -1.79 -6.63 -6.64
C ALA A 52 -2.51 -6.33 -7.96
N ALA A 53 -3.40 -5.34 -7.98
CA ALA A 53 -4.07 -4.90 -9.21
C ALA A 53 -3.08 -4.37 -10.25
N LEU A 54 -2.07 -3.62 -9.82
CA LEU A 54 -0.98 -3.20 -10.69
C LEU A 54 -0.22 -4.41 -11.25
N GLY A 55 0.13 -5.39 -10.42
CA GLY A 55 0.84 -6.59 -10.86
C GLY A 55 0.08 -7.42 -11.89
N VAL A 56 -1.23 -7.64 -11.68
CA VAL A 56 -2.09 -8.35 -12.64
C VAL A 56 -2.06 -7.65 -13.99
N MET A 57 -2.27 -6.34 -14.01
CA MET A 57 -2.27 -5.58 -15.28
C MET A 57 -0.88 -5.45 -15.90
N GLU A 58 0.19 -5.39 -15.11
CA GLU A 58 1.56 -5.32 -15.62
C GLU A 58 1.93 -6.61 -16.35
N ASP A 59 1.53 -7.77 -15.82
CA ASP A 59 1.71 -9.07 -16.48
C ASP A 59 0.88 -9.19 -17.76
N GLU A 60 -0.36 -8.68 -17.77
CA GLU A 60 -1.23 -8.70 -18.96
C GLU A 60 -0.75 -7.78 -20.08
N LEU A 61 -0.33 -6.56 -19.74
CA LEU A 61 0.10 -5.54 -20.70
C LEU A 61 1.57 -5.69 -21.12
N GLY A 62 2.39 -6.37 -20.31
CA GLY A 62 3.82 -6.55 -20.54
C GLY A 62 4.63 -5.26 -20.39
N GLY A 63 4.15 -4.28 -19.62
CA GLY A 63 4.78 -2.98 -19.45
C GLY A 63 4.05 -2.07 -18.45
N PRO A 64 4.49 -0.81 -18.31
CA PRO A 64 3.93 0.12 -17.34
C PRO A 64 2.42 0.32 -17.52
N VAL A 65 1.70 0.30 -16.41
CA VAL A 65 0.24 0.27 -16.35
C VAL A 65 -0.31 1.67 -16.08
N PRO A 66 -1.18 2.22 -16.94
CA PRO A 66 -1.84 3.49 -16.68
C PRO A 66 -2.91 3.35 -15.59
N ILE A 67 -3.24 4.45 -14.93
CA ILE A 67 -4.03 4.40 -13.68
C ILE A 67 -5.46 3.89 -13.88
N ASP A 68 -6.05 4.15 -15.04
CA ASP A 68 -7.36 3.67 -15.45
C ASP A 68 -7.43 2.14 -15.51
N GLU A 69 -6.37 1.50 -15.99
CA GLU A 69 -6.23 0.04 -16.01
C GLU A 69 -6.09 -0.54 -14.58
N ILE A 70 -5.34 0.13 -13.71
CA ILE A 70 -5.25 -0.26 -12.28
C ILE A 70 -6.63 -0.17 -11.61
N ILE A 71 -7.37 0.93 -11.85
CA ILE A 71 -8.73 1.14 -11.32
C ILE A 71 -9.70 0.10 -11.88
N PHE A 72 -9.55 -0.25 -13.16
CA PHE A 72 -10.34 -1.27 -13.82
C PHE A 72 -10.13 -2.64 -13.16
N SER A 73 -8.87 -3.07 -12.99
CA SER A 73 -8.53 -4.33 -12.33
C SER A 73 -9.02 -4.37 -10.87
N LEU A 74 -8.82 -3.30 -10.10
CA LEU A 74 -9.37 -3.19 -8.74
C LEU A 74 -10.87 -3.49 -8.70
N ARG A 75 -11.62 -3.00 -9.69
CA ARG A 75 -13.06 -3.18 -9.77
C ARG A 75 -13.46 -4.58 -10.23
N VAL A 76 -12.79 -5.12 -11.23
CA VAL A 76 -13.19 -6.37 -11.89
C VAL A 76 -12.63 -7.58 -11.16
N ASP A 77 -11.34 -7.58 -10.85
CA ASP A 77 -10.63 -8.74 -10.30
C ASP A 77 -10.77 -8.79 -8.77
N PHE A 78 -10.72 -7.62 -8.12
CA PHE A 78 -10.71 -7.54 -6.65
C PHE A 78 -12.05 -7.09 -6.05
N ASN A 79 -13.03 -6.69 -6.87
CA ASN A 79 -14.31 -6.12 -6.44
C ASN A 79 -14.16 -4.95 -5.43
N ILE A 80 -13.13 -4.12 -5.63
CA ILE A 80 -12.81 -2.95 -4.83
C ILE A 80 -13.13 -1.69 -5.63
N ARG A 81 -13.81 -0.74 -4.97
CA ARG A 81 -14.08 0.58 -5.55
C ARG A 81 -13.24 1.62 -4.84
N LYS A 82 -12.32 2.23 -5.57
CA LYS A 82 -11.54 3.40 -5.15
C LYS A 82 -11.60 4.46 -6.25
N SER A 83 -11.57 5.72 -5.84
CA SER A 83 -11.43 6.85 -6.75
C SER A 83 -10.00 6.93 -7.30
N GLU A 84 -9.82 7.63 -8.42
CA GLU A 84 -8.51 7.87 -9.01
C GLU A 84 -7.57 8.58 -8.03
N ASP A 85 -8.07 9.58 -7.29
CA ASP A 85 -7.30 10.30 -6.27
C ASP A 85 -6.81 9.37 -5.15
N GLU A 86 -7.65 8.45 -4.68
CA GLU A 86 -7.28 7.46 -3.66
C GLU A 86 -6.18 6.51 -4.18
N VAL A 87 -6.33 6.02 -5.41
CA VAL A 87 -5.34 5.15 -6.04
C VAL A 87 -4.02 5.89 -6.22
N HIS A 88 -4.06 7.15 -6.68
CA HIS A 88 -2.88 8.00 -6.81
C HIS A 88 -2.16 8.24 -5.48
N MET A 89 -2.90 8.53 -4.40
CA MET A 89 -2.29 8.73 -3.08
C MET A 89 -1.57 7.48 -2.59
N ILE A 90 -2.18 6.30 -2.77
CA ILE A 90 -1.60 5.04 -2.31
C ILE A 90 -0.41 4.63 -3.18
N LEU A 91 -0.48 4.80 -4.50
CA LEU A 91 0.67 4.58 -5.41
C LEU A 91 1.84 5.51 -5.07
N THR A 92 1.57 6.78 -4.79
CA THR A 92 2.60 7.73 -4.34
C THR A 92 3.24 7.28 -3.02
N SER A 93 2.43 6.79 -2.07
CA SER A 93 2.95 6.23 -0.82
C SER A 93 3.80 4.97 -1.07
N ALA A 94 3.37 4.09 -1.98
CA ALA A 94 4.09 2.88 -2.35
C ALA A 94 5.40 3.19 -3.10
N GLU A 95 5.43 4.25 -3.89
CA GLU A 95 6.63 4.74 -4.57
C GLU A 95 7.68 5.25 -3.58
N ASN A 96 7.25 6.01 -2.56
CA ASN A 96 8.14 6.46 -1.48
C ASN A 96 8.77 5.29 -0.69
N LEU A 97 8.10 4.13 -0.69
CA LEU A 97 8.58 2.88 -0.10
C LEU A 97 9.35 2.00 -1.09
N ASN A 98 9.58 2.48 -2.32
CA ASN A 98 10.26 1.78 -3.41
C ASN A 98 9.60 0.43 -3.78
N LEU A 99 8.27 0.36 -3.68
CA LEU A 99 7.49 -0.83 -4.04
C LEU A 99 6.93 -0.73 -5.47
N VAL A 100 6.63 0.49 -5.90
CA VAL A 100 6.26 0.79 -7.28
C VAL A 100 7.18 1.89 -7.81
N LYS A 101 7.22 2.07 -9.12
CA LYS A 101 7.90 3.18 -9.78
C LYS A 101 6.96 3.82 -10.80
N ARG A 102 7.06 5.15 -10.93
CA ARG A 102 6.39 5.88 -11.99
C ARG A 102 7.26 5.92 -13.25
N ASP A 103 6.74 5.38 -14.33
CA ASP A 103 7.33 5.44 -15.66
C ASP A 103 6.57 6.45 -16.54
N ALA A 104 7.08 6.72 -17.75
CA ALA A 104 6.54 7.75 -18.64
C ALA A 104 5.04 7.56 -18.98
N ASN A 105 4.57 6.31 -19.02
CA ASN A 105 3.22 5.94 -19.45
C ASN A 105 2.40 5.24 -18.37
N GLY A 106 2.85 5.22 -17.10
CA GLY A 106 2.14 4.49 -16.06
C GLY A 106 2.99 4.15 -14.85
N TRP A 107 2.60 3.08 -14.18
CA TRP A 107 3.24 2.55 -12.99
C TRP A 107 3.76 1.14 -13.26
N SER A 108 4.85 0.78 -12.59
CA SER A 108 5.42 -0.57 -12.64
C SER A 108 5.80 -1.05 -11.26
N LEU A 109 5.81 -2.35 -11.04
CA LEU A 109 6.33 -2.92 -9.81
C LEU A 109 7.85 -2.85 -9.77
N THR A 110 8.40 -2.68 -8.57
CA THR A 110 9.79 -3.03 -8.30
C THR A 110 9.86 -4.51 -7.91
N ASN A 111 11.06 -5.06 -7.77
CA ASN A 111 11.23 -6.43 -7.28
C ASN A 111 10.58 -6.66 -5.90
N GLU A 112 10.59 -5.65 -5.03
CA GLU A 112 9.96 -5.75 -3.71
C GLU A 112 8.44 -5.61 -3.80
N GLY A 113 7.92 -4.73 -4.67
CA GLY A 113 6.50 -4.67 -4.98
C GLY A 113 5.96 -5.97 -5.55
N GLY A 114 6.73 -6.63 -6.43
CA GLY A 114 6.42 -7.96 -6.97
C GLY A 114 6.23 -9.01 -5.86
N ARG A 115 7.12 -9.04 -4.86
CA ARG A 115 6.95 -9.94 -3.70
C ARG A 115 5.67 -9.67 -2.92
N ILE A 116 5.34 -8.40 -2.69
CA ILE A 116 4.10 -8.02 -1.98
C ILE A 116 2.86 -8.40 -2.81
N CYS A 117 2.93 -8.21 -4.13
CA CYS A 117 1.90 -8.65 -5.07
C CYS A 117 1.67 -10.16 -4.93
N ASP A 118 2.74 -10.96 -5.09
CA ASP A 118 2.69 -12.42 -4.98
C ASP A 118 2.14 -12.87 -3.62
N ASP A 119 2.63 -12.27 -2.52
CA ASP A 119 2.16 -12.58 -1.17
C ASP A 119 0.66 -12.30 -1.00
N TYR A 120 0.18 -11.18 -1.53
CA TYR A 120 -1.23 -10.82 -1.46
C TYR A 120 -2.09 -11.77 -2.30
N LEU A 121 -1.68 -12.04 -3.54
CA LEU A 121 -2.39 -12.95 -4.43
C LEU A 121 -2.41 -14.36 -3.84
N ASN A 122 -1.29 -14.90 -3.37
CA ASN A 122 -1.21 -16.25 -2.77
C ASN A 122 -2.07 -16.40 -1.51
N LYS A 123 -2.18 -15.36 -0.68
CA LYS A 123 -3.06 -15.37 0.51
C LYS A 123 -4.54 -15.32 0.16
N ASN A 124 -4.89 -14.75 -0.99
CA ASN A 124 -6.27 -14.56 -1.42
C ASN A 124 -6.69 -15.51 -2.57
N LEU A 125 -5.76 -16.26 -3.17
CA LEU A 125 -6.00 -17.25 -4.23
C LEU A 125 -6.97 -18.37 -3.78
N GLY A 126 -7.05 -18.67 -2.48
CA GLY A 126 -8.10 -19.55 -1.93
C GLY A 126 -9.49 -18.93 -1.82
N LYS A 127 -9.67 -17.65 -2.21
CA LYS A 127 -10.95 -16.91 -2.24
C LYS A 127 -11.34 -16.46 -3.65
N PHE A 128 -10.42 -16.55 -4.61
CA PHE A 128 -10.68 -16.34 -6.03
C PHE A 128 -10.88 -17.72 -6.65
N ASP A 129 -12.05 -18.33 -6.44
CA ASP A 129 -12.43 -19.54 -7.16
C ASP A 129 -12.44 -19.24 -8.67
N LEU A 130 -11.74 -20.09 -9.44
CA LEU A 130 -11.73 -20.15 -10.90
C LEU A 130 -13.11 -20.50 -11.47
#